data_AF-A0A7C8IYC8-F1
#
_entry.id   AF-A0A7C8IYC8-F1
#
_cell.length_a   1.000
_cell.length_b   1.000
_cell.length_c   1.000
_cell.angle_alpha   90.00
_cell.angle_beta   90.00
_cell.angle_gamma   90.00
#
_symmetry.space_group_name_H-M   'P 1'
#
loop_
_entity.id
_entity.type
_entity.pdbx_description
1 polymer ?
#
loop_
_entity_poly.entity_id
_entity_poly.type
_entity_poly.pdbx_seq_one_letter_code
_entity_poly.pdbx_strand_id
1 'polypeptide(L)'
;MELTVRNDTSIAQIVLFLPFLAVAILLCVRHGFGSNAGWLFLVIFSLLRIVGAALQLAATAQPNNIGLFFGALTLQSIGLSDFIIVLLALINRALESMEKGRNAIVNPRVLYWAQLLVFVGVILGSIGGSSSGSHYAETGEYKPSSLTQASISLTIAGFVLLTIATITVGLNVSHADPGEKRVVLAVALSLPFLLVRVIYSAVGTFNRHSAFNSVSGNVYVFLGTAVIPEIIIVLIIEAIGLTLQIRPKTNDPNSQPHLVRLFNYLRGRRGGYEMERLNQSEHRNSGAFSDRMNLNMTGFPTSGKSTRAGQLHTYLSERIKNSTPSDAAPKYRIHLISDQTLSISRSVYDLSALPAHTRSANASEKDARAAIYGAVKRVLSDRDIVILDGLNYIKGWRYQLFCESKAVRTPSCILQIGCSKEKSREVNEARLSSEAVGAQDARKLGNDADDVEGAYDPANWENLVFRYEEPNPMSRWDSPLFTLIWEDGEQQTRQVFDNLWEAVAGETRKDVKPNQATVQRSRDADGDYLYVLDRETQDIVKRILEQQSDEGGGDVIIPRGSGQGGEDVVVELPASRKIGLPQLQRLRRAFMGLNRGGIGLEGIGNMGPSRIRESFVGYLNDSFEKDG
;
A
#
# COMPACT_ATOMS: atom_id res chain seq x y z
N MET A 1 23.08 35.07 35.87
CA MET A 1 22.31 33.88 36.27
C MET A 1 23.29 32.72 36.24
N GLU A 2 23.67 32.18 37.38
CA GLU A 2 24.61 31.06 37.41
C GLU A 2 23.95 29.81 36.80
N LEU A 3 24.68 29.08 35.96
CA LEU A 3 24.21 27.82 35.42
C LEU A 3 24.21 26.79 36.55
N THR A 4 23.05 26.20 36.83
CA THR A 4 22.98 25.08 37.76
C THR A 4 23.44 23.80 37.05
N VAL A 5 23.96 22.82 37.80
CA VAL A 5 24.38 21.51 37.27
C VAL A 5 23.27 20.81 36.46
N ARG A 6 21.99 21.11 36.76
CA ARG A 6 20.83 20.63 36.00
C ARG A 6 20.73 21.27 34.62
N ASN A 7 21.04 22.56 34.50
CA ASN A 7 21.06 23.29 33.22
C ASN A 7 22.20 22.76 32.34
N ASP A 8 23.39 22.56 32.91
CA ASP A 8 24.54 21.97 32.21
C ASP A 8 24.21 20.55 31.71
N THR A 9 23.48 19.78 32.51
CA THR A 9 22.98 18.45 32.11
C THR A 9 22.02 18.53 30.92
N SER A 10 21.11 19.51 30.87
CA SER A 10 20.21 19.74 29.73
C SER A 10 20.96 20.23 28.47
N ILE A 11 21.96 21.10 28.62
CA ILE A 11 22.82 21.53 27.51
C ILE A 11 23.59 20.32 26.94
N ALA A 12 24.20 19.51 27.81
CA ALA A 12 24.90 18.29 27.42
C ALA A 12 23.97 17.29 26.70
N GLN A 13 22.72 17.14 27.16
CA GLN A 13 21.72 16.33 26.46
C GLN A 13 21.48 16.84 25.03
N ILE A 14 21.25 18.13 24.81
CA ILE A 14 21.04 18.67 23.45
C ILE A 14 22.27 18.43 22.56
N VAL A 15 23.47 18.75 23.06
CA VAL A 15 24.73 18.60 22.30
C VAL A 15 25.01 17.15 21.92
N LEU A 16 24.72 16.19 22.79
CA LEU A 16 24.92 14.76 22.53
C LEU A 16 23.81 14.13 21.69
N PHE A 17 22.55 14.57 21.83
CA PHE A 17 21.43 14.00 21.09
C PHE A 17 21.28 14.51 19.66
N LEU A 18 21.86 15.66 19.31
CA LEU A 18 21.92 16.15 17.92
C LEU A 18 22.67 15.19 16.96
N PRO A 19 23.91 14.72 17.25
CA PRO A 19 24.58 13.74 16.39
C PRO A 19 23.88 12.36 16.42
N PHE A 20 23.34 11.91 17.56
CA PHE A 20 22.53 10.68 17.61
C PHE A 20 21.29 10.78 16.72
N LEU A 21 20.56 11.91 16.73
CA LEU A 21 19.44 12.14 15.82
C LEU A 21 19.86 12.01 14.34
N ALA A 22 21.02 12.55 13.96
CA ALA A 22 21.54 12.41 12.60
C ALA A 22 21.86 10.96 12.23
N VAL A 23 22.48 10.19 13.15
CA VAL A 23 22.77 8.75 12.96
C VAL A 23 21.48 7.93 12.91
N ALA A 24 20.51 8.17 13.79
CA ALA A 24 19.20 7.53 13.78
C ALA A 24 18.43 7.79 12.46
N ILE A 25 18.47 9.02 11.93
CA ILE A 25 17.90 9.35 10.62
C ILE A 25 18.63 8.59 9.49
N LEU A 26 19.97 8.56 9.51
CA LEU A 26 20.77 7.78 8.55
C LEU A 26 20.39 6.30 8.59
N LEU A 27 20.20 5.72 9.78
CA LEU A 27 19.76 4.34 9.96
C LEU A 27 18.34 4.11 9.42
N CYS A 28 17.39 5.03 9.64
CA CYS A 28 16.05 4.99 9.04
C CYS A 28 16.09 5.03 7.50
N VAL A 29 16.94 5.86 6.91
CA VAL A 29 17.09 5.98 5.45
C VAL A 29 17.75 4.71 4.89
N ARG A 30 18.86 4.26 5.49
CA ARG A 30 19.64 3.09 5.05
C ARG A 30 18.87 1.77 5.16
N HIS A 31 18.15 1.56 6.27
CA HIS A 31 17.40 0.32 6.53
C HIS A 31 15.92 0.39 6.08
N GLY A 32 15.45 1.55 5.63
CA GLY A 32 14.13 1.77 5.06
C GLY A 32 12.99 1.84 6.09
N PHE A 33 12.28 2.97 6.10
CA PHE A 33 11.13 3.27 6.98
C PHE A 33 10.02 2.21 7.04
N GLY A 34 9.86 1.38 5.99
CA GLY A 34 8.77 0.40 5.90
C GLY A 34 9.04 -0.97 6.53
N SER A 35 10.31 -1.35 6.75
CA SER A 35 10.68 -2.69 7.19
C SER A 35 11.24 -2.76 8.61
N ASN A 36 11.63 -1.62 9.20
CA ASN A 36 12.45 -1.60 10.41
C ASN A 36 11.97 -0.51 11.39
N ALA A 37 10.81 -0.73 12.01
CA ALA A 37 10.19 0.24 12.93
C ALA A 37 11.08 0.65 14.13
N GLY A 38 12.02 -0.23 14.56
CA GLY A 38 12.95 0.07 15.65
C GLY A 38 13.79 1.35 15.45
N TRP A 39 14.25 1.63 14.23
CA TRP A 39 15.03 2.85 13.95
C TRP A 39 14.17 4.12 14.03
N LEU A 40 12.90 4.04 13.62
CA LEU A 40 11.97 5.18 13.71
C LEU A 40 11.73 5.58 15.17
N PHE A 41 11.67 4.61 16.09
CA PHE A 41 11.55 4.90 17.52
C PHE A 41 12.81 5.57 18.09
N LEU A 42 14.02 5.31 17.59
CA LEU A 42 15.22 6.07 17.97
C LEU A 42 15.15 7.53 17.51
N VAL A 43 14.65 7.81 16.29
CA VAL A 43 14.46 9.19 15.81
C VAL A 43 13.46 9.93 16.69
N ILE A 44 12.32 9.31 17.00
CA ILE A 44 11.30 9.88 17.89
C ILE A 44 11.91 10.14 19.28
N PHE A 45 12.62 9.16 19.83
CA PHE A 45 13.27 9.26 21.14
C PHE A 45 14.29 10.41 21.21
N SER A 46 15.20 10.51 20.22
CA SER A 46 16.19 11.58 20.18
C SER A 46 15.54 12.97 20.05
N LEU A 47 14.43 13.09 19.29
CA LEU A 47 13.63 14.32 19.25
C LEU A 47 12.99 14.66 20.60
N LEU A 48 12.35 13.68 21.27
CA LEU A 48 11.76 13.89 22.61
C LEU A 48 12.82 14.33 23.64
N ARG A 49 14.05 13.84 23.54
CA ARG A 49 15.17 14.25 24.39
C ARG A 49 15.64 15.68 24.14
N ILE A 50 15.82 16.06 22.87
CA ILE A 50 16.18 17.44 22.49
C ILE A 50 15.09 18.41 22.93
N VAL A 51 13.81 18.10 22.68
CA VAL A 51 12.67 18.95 23.07
C VAL A 51 12.53 19.02 24.59
N GLY A 52 12.63 17.90 25.31
CA GLY A 52 12.56 17.88 26.77
C GLY A 52 13.66 18.71 27.44
N ALA A 53 14.90 18.61 26.96
CA ALA A 53 16.01 19.42 27.44
C ALA A 53 15.85 20.91 27.07
N ALA A 54 15.34 21.23 25.87
CA ALA A 54 15.05 22.60 25.46
C ALA A 54 13.92 23.23 26.31
N LEU A 55 12.86 22.49 26.62
CA LEU A 55 11.80 22.94 27.54
C LEU A 55 12.34 23.14 28.97
N GLN A 56 13.23 22.28 29.45
CA GLN A 56 13.86 22.43 30.76
C GLN A 56 14.68 23.73 30.85
N LEU A 57 15.42 24.08 29.79
CA LEU A 57 16.15 25.34 29.71
C LEU A 57 15.19 26.54 29.58
N ALA A 58 14.16 26.45 28.74
CA ALA A 58 13.14 27.48 28.59
C ALA A 58 12.39 27.77 29.91
N ALA A 59 12.11 26.74 30.72
CA ALA A 59 11.51 26.88 32.04
C ALA A 59 12.41 27.68 33.02
N THR A 60 13.74 27.64 32.87
CA THR A 60 14.63 28.49 33.69
C THR A 60 14.65 29.95 33.23
N ALA A 61 14.44 30.20 31.94
CA ALA A 61 14.28 31.55 31.40
C ALA A 61 12.90 32.16 31.71
N GLN A 62 11.87 31.33 31.94
CA GLN A 62 10.51 31.76 32.27
C GLN A 62 9.94 31.00 33.50
N PRO A 63 10.44 31.27 34.73
CA PRO A 63 10.05 30.52 35.93
C PRO A 63 8.56 30.55 36.26
N ASN A 64 7.86 31.62 35.88
CA ASN A 64 6.42 31.79 36.11
C ASN A 64 5.57 30.85 35.21
N ASN A 65 6.14 30.27 34.16
CA ASN A 65 5.43 29.36 33.26
C ASN A 65 5.61 27.90 33.70
N ILE A 66 4.81 27.53 34.70
CA ILE A 66 4.75 26.20 35.31
C ILE A 66 4.53 25.09 34.24
N GLY A 67 3.85 25.40 33.13
CA GLY A 67 3.61 24.48 32.02
C GLY A 67 4.88 24.04 31.28
N LEU A 68 5.88 24.92 31.12
CA LEU A 68 7.17 24.56 30.50
C LEU A 68 7.93 23.55 31.37
N PHE A 69 7.92 23.76 32.69
CA PHE A 69 8.59 22.89 33.65
C PHE A 69 7.97 21.49 33.70
N PHE A 70 6.64 21.38 33.80
CA PHE A 70 5.98 20.07 33.78
C PHE A 70 5.96 19.40 32.40
N GLY A 71 5.99 20.18 31.31
CA GLY A 71 6.22 19.66 29.96
C GLY A 71 7.59 18.98 29.85
N ALA A 72 8.64 19.62 30.35
CA ALA A 72 9.99 19.05 30.40
C ALA A 72 10.05 17.76 31.24
N LEU A 73 9.49 17.78 32.46
CA LEU A 73 9.44 16.62 33.34
C LEU A 73 8.68 15.44 32.70
N THR A 74 7.55 15.71 32.05
CA THR A 74 6.75 14.68 31.38
C THR A 74 7.52 14.03 30.23
N LEU A 75 8.15 14.82 29.35
CA LEU A 75 9.01 14.29 28.27
C LEU A 75 10.20 13.49 28.81
N GLN A 76 10.79 13.93 29.92
CA GLN A 76 11.90 13.24 30.55
C GLN A 76 11.51 11.87 31.13
N SER A 77 10.28 11.74 31.64
CA SER A 77 9.69 10.48 32.12
C SER A 77 9.28 9.51 31.00
N ILE A 78 8.72 10.03 29.89
CA ILE A 78 8.31 9.22 28.72
C ILE A 78 9.47 8.38 28.18
N GLY A 79 10.65 9.00 28.02
CA GLY A 79 11.80 8.36 27.39
C GLY A 79 12.51 7.27 28.20
N LEU A 80 11.91 6.70 29.24
CA LEU A 80 12.34 5.42 29.83
C LEU A 80 11.57 4.26 29.18
N SER A 81 10.23 4.39 29.07
CA SER A 81 9.37 3.42 28.41
C SER A 81 9.67 3.32 26.90
N ASP A 82 10.08 4.41 26.26
CA ASP A 82 10.52 4.42 24.86
C ASP A 82 11.66 3.44 24.58
N PHE A 83 12.65 3.33 25.48
CA PHE A 83 13.74 2.35 25.31
C PHE A 83 13.25 0.92 25.33
N ILE A 84 12.26 0.60 26.18
CA ILE A 84 11.68 -0.74 26.22
C ILE A 84 10.98 -1.02 24.87
N ILE A 85 10.29 -0.03 24.28
CA ILE A 85 9.67 -0.15 22.95
C ILE A 85 10.73 -0.36 21.85
N VAL A 86 11.81 0.44 21.84
CA VAL A 86 12.94 0.29 20.90
C VAL A 86 13.56 -1.11 21.00
N LEU A 87 13.91 -1.56 22.21
CA LEU A 87 14.57 -2.84 22.42
C LEU A 87 13.63 -4.02 22.11
N LEU A 88 12.34 -3.95 22.45
CA LEU A 88 11.34 -4.94 22.03
C LEU A 88 11.18 -4.99 20.51
N ALA A 89 11.25 -3.85 19.82
CA ALA A 89 11.19 -3.80 18.36
C ALA A 89 12.45 -4.41 17.70
N LEU A 90 13.63 -4.22 18.30
CA LEU A 90 14.88 -4.84 17.88
C LEU A 90 14.91 -6.36 18.13
N ILE A 91 14.40 -6.84 19.28
CA ILE A 91 14.23 -8.28 19.54
C ILE A 91 13.21 -8.90 18.57
N ASN A 92 12.10 -8.22 18.28
CA ASN A 92 11.14 -8.71 17.29
C ASN A 92 11.74 -8.79 15.87
N ARG A 93 12.56 -7.81 15.47
CA ARG A 93 13.33 -7.87 14.22
C ARG A 93 14.26 -9.09 14.18
N ALA A 94 14.99 -9.37 15.26
CA ALA A 94 15.91 -10.51 15.33
C ALA A 94 15.16 -11.85 15.26
N LEU A 95 14.01 -11.97 15.94
CA LEU A 95 13.10 -13.11 15.84
C LEU A 95 12.59 -13.34 14.41
N GLU A 96 12.23 -12.28 13.70
CA GLU A 96 11.78 -12.36 12.31
C GLU A 96 12.89 -12.77 11.30
N SER A 97 14.16 -12.86 11.73
CA SER A 97 15.24 -13.45 10.90
C SER A 97 15.33 -14.97 11.02
N MET A 98 15.00 -15.52 12.19
CA MET A 98 15.20 -16.95 12.42
C MET A 98 14.20 -17.73 11.55
N GLU A 99 14.71 -18.65 10.74
CA GLU A 99 13.97 -19.25 9.61
C GLU A 99 12.60 -19.81 10.01
N LYS A 100 11.65 -19.73 9.07
CA LYS A 100 10.28 -20.30 9.19
C LYS A 100 10.24 -21.85 9.28
N GLY A 101 11.35 -22.50 9.62
CA GLY A 101 11.56 -23.95 9.55
C GLY A 101 11.25 -24.73 10.83
N ARG A 102 11.25 -24.12 12.03
CA ARG A 102 10.93 -24.84 13.28
C ARG A 102 10.36 -23.94 14.37
N ASN A 103 9.61 -24.54 15.30
CA ASN A 103 8.82 -23.90 16.34
C ASN A 103 9.63 -22.88 17.18
N ALA A 104 9.56 -21.61 16.81
CA ALA A 104 10.03 -20.52 17.66
C ALA A 104 9.18 -20.51 18.94
N ILE A 105 9.83 -20.76 20.09
CA ILE A 105 9.17 -20.85 21.41
C ILE A 105 8.47 -19.52 21.76
N VAL A 106 9.01 -18.38 21.28
CA VAL A 106 8.40 -17.06 21.40
C VAL A 106 7.52 -16.79 20.17
N ASN A 107 6.21 -16.78 20.37
CA ASN A 107 5.26 -16.30 19.37
C ASN A 107 5.41 -14.77 19.20
N PRO A 108 5.69 -14.23 18.00
CA PRO A 108 5.86 -12.78 17.79
C PRO A 108 4.69 -11.92 18.31
N ARG A 109 3.47 -12.47 18.34
CA ARG A 109 2.29 -11.80 18.90
C ARG A 109 2.47 -11.39 20.37
N VAL A 110 3.23 -12.16 21.16
CA VAL A 110 3.50 -11.85 22.58
C VAL A 110 4.33 -10.57 22.71
N LEU A 111 5.28 -10.32 21.80
CA LEU A 111 6.06 -9.10 21.80
C LEU A 111 5.26 -7.88 21.35
N TYR A 112 4.33 -8.04 20.40
CA TYR A 112 3.38 -6.98 20.05
C TYR A 112 2.48 -6.61 21.24
N TRP A 113 2.02 -7.59 22.04
CA TRP A 113 1.28 -7.31 23.28
C TRP A 113 2.15 -6.64 24.35
N ALA A 114 3.42 -7.02 24.48
CA ALA A 114 4.36 -6.35 25.38
C ALA A 114 4.63 -4.89 24.98
N GLN A 115 4.79 -4.61 23.68
CA GLN A 115 4.90 -3.24 23.16
C GLN A 115 3.64 -2.41 23.45
N LEU A 116 2.45 -2.98 23.26
CA LEU A 116 1.17 -2.32 23.56
C LEU A 116 1.01 -2.03 25.05
N LEU A 117 1.41 -2.95 25.93
CA LEU A 117 1.43 -2.76 27.38
C LEU A 117 2.31 -1.56 27.79
N VAL A 118 3.51 -1.47 27.24
CA VAL A 118 4.44 -0.36 27.52
C VAL A 118 3.93 0.95 26.94
N PHE A 119 3.30 0.93 25.76
CA PHE A 119 2.69 2.11 25.15
C PHE A 119 1.50 2.66 25.96
N VAL A 120 0.67 1.79 26.54
CA VAL A 120 -0.34 2.19 27.54
C VAL A 120 0.33 2.82 28.76
N GLY A 121 1.47 2.28 29.21
CA GLY A 121 2.32 2.89 30.22
C GLY A 121 2.73 4.33 29.89
N VAL A 122 3.21 4.60 28.67
CA VAL A 122 3.56 5.96 28.19
C VAL A 122 2.38 6.92 28.30
N ILE A 123 1.19 6.50 27.86
CA ILE A 123 -0.03 7.33 27.92
C ILE A 123 -0.39 7.66 29.38
N LEU A 124 -0.43 6.66 30.25
CA LEU A 124 -0.74 6.85 31.68
C LEU A 124 0.31 7.72 32.39
N GLY A 125 1.58 7.60 32.01
CA GLY A 125 2.67 8.42 32.54
C GLY A 125 2.58 9.86 32.07
N SER A 126 2.13 10.09 30.83
CA SER A 126 1.91 11.43 30.27
C SER A 126 0.77 12.16 30.97
N ILE A 127 -0.36 11.48 31.17
CA ILE A 127 -1.54 12.03 31.88
C ILE A 127 -1.25 12.16 33.38
N GLY A 128 -0.52 11.22 33.97
CA GLY A 128 -0.09 11.27 35.36
C GLY A 128 0.88 12.42 35.63
N GLY A 129 1.83 12.67 34.71
CA GLY A 129 2.78 13.78 34.80
C GLY A 129 2.10 15.15 34.73
N SER A 130 1.16 15.35 33.81
CA SER A 130 0.38 16.60 33.74
C SER A 130 -0.55 16.80 34.94
N SER A 131 -1.19 15.72 35.44
CA SER A 131 -2.02 15.73 36.65
C SER A 131 -1.21 16.02 37.94
N SER A 132 0.00 15.48 38.07
CA SER A 132 0.92 15.86 39.14
C SER A 132 1.37 17.32 39.03
N GLY A 133 1.46 17.86 37.80
CA GLY A 133 1.79 19.26 37.54
C GLY A 133 0.69 20.24 37.94
N SER A 134 -0.57 19.93 37.65
CA SER A 134 -1.70 20.78 38.09
C SER A 134 -1.84 20.78 39.61
N HIS A 135 -1.73 19.62 40.26
CA HIS A 135 -1.76 19.52 41.73
C HIS A 135 -0.59 20.28 42.38
N TYR A 136 0.61 20.27 41.78
CA TYR A 136 1.73 21.07 42.26
C TYR A 136 1.47 22.58 42.15
N ALA A 137 0.84 23.03 41.05
CA ALA A 137 0.47 24.44 40.87
C ALA A 137 -0.56 24.92 41.91
N GLU A 138 -1.40 24.02 42.41
CA GLU A 138 -2.41 24.30 43.43
C GLU A 138 -1.88 24.21 44.87
N THR A 139 -1.02 23.22 45.19
CA THR A 139 -0.62 22.93 46.59
C THR A 139 0.86 23.14 46.90
N GLY A 140 1.70 23.41 45.91
CA GLY A 140 3.16 23.56 46.10
C GLY A 140 3.93 22.28 46.46
N GLU A 141 3.22 21.16 46.68
CA GLU A 141 3.81 19.85 47.02
C GLU A 141 3.80 18.92 45.81
N TYR A 142 4.96 18.36 45.45
CA TYR A 142 5.04 17.39 44.36
C TYR A 142 4.70 15.99 44.87
N LYS A 143 3.57 15.46 44.39
CA LYS A 143 3.11 14.11 44.70
C LYS A 143 2.87 13.32 43.40
N PRO A 144 3.46 12.14 43.21
CA PRO A 144 3.19 11.32 42.03
C PRO A 144 1.74 10.85 42.03
N SER A 145 1.03 11.12 40.93
CA SER A 145 -0.35 10.67 40.70
C SER A 145 -0.44 9.15 40.66
N SER A 146 -1.62 8.59 40.97
CA SER A 146 -1.89 7.15 40.85
C SER A 146 -1.69 6.65 39.40
N LEU A 147 -1.91 7.52 38.41
CA LEU A 147 -1.63 7.23 37.00
C LEU A 147 -0.12 7.11 36.72
N THR A 148 0.71 7.94 37.37
CA THR A 148 2.18 7.87 37.30
C THR A 148 2.69 6.57 37.95
N GLN A 149 2.11 6.18 39.08
CA GLN A 149 2.38 4.89 39.74
C GLN A 149 2.01 3.71 38.82
N ALA A 150 0.81 3.72 38.22
CA ALA A 150 0.38 2.70 37.27
C ALA A 150 1.31 2.59 36.04
N SER A 151 1.71 3.73 35.46
CA SER A 151 2.67 3.81 34.36
C SER A 151 4.01 3.13 34.68
N ILE A 152 4.54 3.36 35.88
CA ILE A 152 5.83 2.80 36.28
C ILE A 152 5.71 1.31 36.63
N SER A 153 4.59 0.86 37.19
CA SER A 153 4.27 -0.58 37.30
C SER A 153 4.22 -1.28 35.94
N LEU A 154 3.56 -0.69 34.94
CA LEU A 154 3.53 -1.23 33.57
C LEU A 154 4.92 -1.22 32.91
N THR A 155 5.74 -0.21 33.20
CA THR A 155 7.13 -0.11 32.74
C THR A 155 8.00 -1.21 33.34
N ILE A 156 7.87 -1.51 34.64
CA ILE A 156 8.55 -2.64 35.29
C ILE A 156 8.12 -3.97 34.65
N ALA A 157 6.82 -4.17 34.43
CA ALA A 157 6.31 -5.36 33.75
C ALA A 157 6.85 -5.50 32.32
N GLY A 158 6.90 -4.39 31.56
CA GLY A 158 7.49 -4.33 30.22
C GLY A 158 8.99 -4.67 30.21
N PHE A 159 9.75 -4.20 31.21
CA PHE A 159 11.16 -4.57 31.37
C PHE A 159 11.31 -6.07 31.64
N VAL A 160 10.49 -6.67 32.51
CA VAL A 160 10.50 -8.12 32.78
C VAL A 160 10.14 -8.93 31.53
N LEU A 161 9.18 -8.48 30.73
CA LEU A 161 8.86 -9.14 29.45
C LEU A 161 10.01 -9.03 28.45
N LEU A 162 10.70 -7.88 28.40
CA LEU A 162 11.88 -7.68 27.56
C LEU A 162 13.06 -8.56 28.00
N THR A 163 13.34 -8.71 29.30
CA THR A 163 14.42 -9.59 29.78
C THR A 163 14.11 -11.05 29.46
N ILE A 164 12.89 -11.52 29.70
CA ILE A 164 12.44 -12.88 29.33
C ILE A 164 12.59 -13.12 27.81
N ALA A 165 12.13 -12.17 26.99
CA ALA A 165 12.26 -12.25 25.54
C ALA A 165 13.73 -12.30 25.10
N THR A 166 14.58 -11.45 25.66
CA THR A 166 16.02 -11.39 25.34
C THR A 166 16.73 -12.67 25.75
N ILE A 167 16.41 -13.27 26.91
CA ILE A 167 16.95 -14.56 27.34
C ILE A 167 16.48 -15.67 26.39
N THR A 168 15.19 -15.75 26.09
CA THR A 168 14.65 -16.83 25.25
C THR A 168 15.19 -16.78 23.82
N VAL A 169 15.37 -15.58 23.26
CA VAL A 169 15.99 -15.38 21.94
C VAL A 169 17.51 -15.61 22.01
N GLY A 170 18.17 -15.15 23.08
CA GLY A 170 19.59 -15.37 23.34
C GLY A 170 19.98 -16.85 23.44
N LEU A 171 19.18 -17.67 24.11
CA LEU A 171 19.39 -19.12 24.20
C LEU A 171 19.26 -19.83 22.84
N ASN A 172 18.55 -19.23 21.89
CA ASN A 172 18.37 -19.76 20.53
C ASN A 172 19.24 -19.06 19.47
N VAL A 173 20.09 -18.10 19.86
CA VAL A 173 20.86 -17.21 18.97
C VAL A 173 21.86 -17.94 18.07
N SER A 174 22.20 -19.20 18.38
CA SER A 174 22.99 -20.07 17.51
C SER A 174 22.40 -20.19 16.11
N HIS A 175 21.07 -20.18 15.98
CA HIS A 175 20.32 -20.35 14.73
C HIS A 175 19.99 -19.02 13.99
N ALA A 176 20.39 -17.87 14.52
CA ALA A 176 20.13 -16.58 13.88
C ALA A 176 21.22 -16.22 12.85
N ASP A 177 20.89 -15.36 11.88
CA ASP A 177 21.86 -14.83 10.92
C ASP A 177 23.02 -14.11 11.61
N PRO A 178 24.28 -14.18 11.11
CA PRO A 178 25.45 -13.57 11.74
C PRO A 178 25.32 -12.08 12.08
N GLY A 179 24.52 -11.33 11.30
CA GLY A 179 24.20 -9.93 11.58
C GLY A 179 23.24 -9.75 12.76
N GLU A 180 22.18 -10.56 12.86
CA GLU A 180 21.15 -10.41 13.89
C GLU A 180 21.60 -10.95 15.27
N LYS A 181 22.60 -11.85 15.32
CA LYS A 181 23.28 -12.21 16.59
C LYS A 181 23.82 -10.97 17.32
N ARG A 182 24.28 -9.96 16.57
CA ARG A 182 24.77 -8.69 17.12
C ARG A 182 23.64 -7.83 17.70
N VAL A 183 22.42 -7.90 17.15
CA VAL A 183 21.24 -7.19 17.68
C VAL A 183 20.84 -7.76 19.03
N VAL A 184 20.80 -9.09 19.17
CA VAL A 184 20.51 -9.74 20.46
C VAL A 184 21.56 -9.39 21.51
N LEU A 185 22.84 -9.34 21.12
CA LEU A 185 23.93 -8.88 21.98
C LEU A 185 23.77 -7.40 22.36
N ALA A 186 23.39 -6.51 21.44
CA ALA A 186 23.13 -5.09 21.71
C ALA A 186 22.07 -4.91 22.81
N VAL A 187 20.97 -5.64 22.68
CA VAL A 187 19.86 -5.59 23.65
C VAL A 187 20.33 -6.13 24.99
N ALA A 188 21.00 -7.29 25.02
CA ALA A 188 21.53 -7.89 26.25
C ALA A 188 22.51 -6.96 27.00
N LEU A 189 23.42 -6.28 26.28
CA LEU A 189 24.34 -5.29 26.84
C LEU A 189 23.63 -4.02 27.34
N SER A 190 22.45 -3.69 26.79
CA SER A 190 21.65 -2.53 27.21
C SER A 190 20.81 -2.79 28.46
N LEU A 191 20.48 -4.06 28.77
CA LEU A 191 19.60 -4.42 29.89
C LEU A 191 20.10 -3.96 31.27
N PRO A 192 21.39 -4.06 31.65
CA PRO A 192 21.88 -3.59 32.95
C PRO A 192 21.70 -2.07 33.12
N PHE A 193 22.01 -1.29 32.07
CA PHE A 193 21.83 0.16 32.07
C PHE A 193 20.35 0.54 32.18
N LEU A 194 19.47 -0.18 31.49
CA LEU A 194 18.02 0.03 31.58
C LEU A 194 17.46 -0.38 32.95
N LEU A 195 17.98 -1.44 33.58
CA LEU A 195 17.61 -1.85 34.93
C LEU A 195 17.89 -0.74 35.96
N VAL A 196 19.07 -0.11 35.90
CA VAL A 196 19.41 1.04 36.78
C VAL A 196 18.36 2.16 36.65
N ARG A 197 17.89 2.45 35.44
CA ARG A 197 16.86 3.45 35.18
C ARG A 197 15.48 3.05 35.72
N VAL A 198 15.08 1.79 35.51
CA VAL A 198 13.82 1.23 36.04
C VAL A 198 13.82 1.28 37.56
N ILE A 199 14.94 0.93 38.22
CA ILE A 199 15.10 1.04 39.67
C ILE A 199 15.02 2.50 40.12
N TYR A 200 15.73 3.43 39.47
CA TYR A 200 15.67 4.86 39.81
C TYR A 200 14.22 5.40 39.75
N SER A 201 13.50 5.09 38.66
CA SER A 201 12.11 5.50 38.46
C SER A 201 11.15 4.88 39.49
N ALA A 202 11.32 3.59 39.80
CA ALA A 202 10.54 2.89 40.80
C ALA A 202 10.77 3.44 42.21
N VAL A 203 12.03 3.64 42.60
CA VAL A 203 12.39 4.21 43.92
C VAL A 203 11.87 5.63 44.04
N GLY A 204 12.04 6.49 43.02
CA GLY A 204 11.55 7.86 43.03
C GLY A 204 10.01 8.02 43.05
N THR A 205 9.27 6.94 42.82
CA THR A 205 7.79 6.96 42.70
C THR A 205 7.08 6.22 43.83
N PHE A 206 7.59 5.05 44.22
CA PHE A 206 7.00 4.22 45.28
C PHE A 206 7.65 4.44 46.64
N ASN A 207 8.90 4.90 46.69
CA ASN A 207 9.62 5.21 47.92
C ASN A 207 9.74 6.74 48.09
N ARG A 208 9.66 7.23 49.32
CA ARG A 208 9.65 8.66 49.65
C ARG A 208 11.06 9.24 49.90
N HIS A 209 12.12 8.53 49.51
CA HIS A 209 13.49 9.04 49.66
C HIS A 209 13.75 10.21 48.70
N SER A 210 13.92 11.40 49.28
CA SER A 210 14.12 12.67 48.56
C SER A 210 15.25 12.62 47.53
N ALA A 211 16.32 11.87 47.78
CA ALA A 211 17.47 11.73 46.87
C ALA A 211 17.11 11.19 45.48
N PHE A 212 16.03 10.40 45.35
CA PHE A 212 15.60 9.75 44.11
C PHE A 212 14.45 10.48 43.39
N ASN A 213 14.02 11.63 43.89
CA ASN A 213 12.97 12.43 43.24
C ASN A 213 13.49 13.07 41.95
N SER A 214 12.77 12.91 40.83
CA SER A 214 13.11 13.54 39.54
C SER A 214 12.98 15.07 39.54
N VAL A 215 12.22 15.63 40.48
CA VAL A 215 11.96 17.08 40.59
C VAL A 215 12.98 17.77 41.49
N SER A 216 13.26 17.22 42.68
CA SER A 216 14.09 17.85 43.73
C SER A 216 15.22 16.97 44.29
N GLY A 217 15.48 15.81 43.69
CA GLY A 217 16.53 14.89 44.13
C GLY A 217 17.95 15.33 43.76
N ASN A 218 18.93 14.49 44.12
CA ASN A 218 20.33 14.82 43.91
C ASN A 218 20.69 14.75 42.41
N VAL A 219 21.14 15.88 41.86
CA VAL A 219 21.46 16.03 40.43
C VAL A 219 22.53 15.04 39.96
N TYR A 220 23.51 14.70 40.81
CA TYR A 220 24.54 13.71 40.47
C TYR A 220 23.99 12.28 40.43
N VAL A 221 23.04 11.94 41.31
CA VAL A 221 22.34 10.65 41.27
C VAL A 221 21.49 10.57 40.01
N PHE A 222 20.73 11.62 39.69
CA PHE A 222 19.98 11.72 38.44
C PHE A 222 20.88 11.58 37.19
N LEU A 223 22.00 12.30 37.15
CA LEU A 223 22.98 12.20 36.05
C LEU A 223 23.51 10.76 35.90
N GLY A 224 23.99 10.16 37.00
CA GLY A 224 24.60 8.83 37.00
C GLY A 224 23.64 7.66 36.78
N THR A 225 22.36 7.81 37.14
CA THR A 225 21.37 6.71 37.06
C THR A 225 20.31 6.87 35.98
N ALA A 226 20.08 8.09 35.46
CA ALA A 226 19.08 8.35 34.42
C ALA A 226 19.66 8.85 33.10
N VAL A 227 20.74 9.65 33.11
CA VAL A 227 21.27 10.32 31.91
C VAL A 227 22.50 9.61 31.31
N ILE A 228 23.46 9.17 32.13
CA ILE A 228 24.63 8.41 31.65
C ILE A 228 24.20 7.04 31.09
N PRO A 229 23.35 6.23 31.77
CA PRO A 229 22.88 4.95 31.22
C PRO A 229 22.09 5.13 29.92
N GLU A 230 21.38 6.24 29.76
CA GLU A 230 20.66 6.60 28.53
C GLU A 230 21.59 6.79 27.34
N ILE A 231 22.63 7.61 27.49
CA ILE A 231 23.63 7.86 26.44
C ILE A 231 24.34 6.56 26.04
N ILE A 232 24.68 5.71 27.01
CA ILE A 232 25.32 4.41 26.77
C ILE A 232 24.42 3.48 25.95
N ILE A 233 23.12 3.39 26.27
CA ILE A 233 22.18 2.55 25.51
C ILE A 233 22.06 3.03 24.05
N VAL A 234 21.95 4.34 23.82
CA VAL A 234 21.88 4.89 22.44
C VAL A 234 23.14 4.56 21.65
N LEU A 235 24.32 4.78 22.25
CA LEU A 235 25.61 4.44 21.63
C LEU A 235 25.70 2.97 21.24
N ILE A 236 25.30 2.04 22.12
CA ILE A 236 25.29 0.59 21.85
C ILE A 236 24.38 0.27 20.65
N ILE A 237 23.15 0.80 20.65
CA ILE A 237 22.16 0.52 19.62
C ILE A 237 22.58 1.10 18.25
N GLU A 238 23.06 2.34 18.22
CA GLU A 238 23.47 3.01 16.98
C GLU A 238 24.75 2.42 16.39
N ALA A 239 25.77 2.16 17.22
CA ALA A 239 27.01 1.53 16.76
C ALA A 239 26.74 0.17 16.12
N ILE A 240 25.88 -0.65 16.74
CA ILE A 240 25.50 -1.94 16.16
C ILE A 240 24.63 -1.75 14.92
N GLY A 241 23.67 -0.80 14.95
CA GLY A 241 22.81 -0.45 13.82
C GLY A 241 23.56 -0.08 12.53
N LEU A 242 24.69 0.62 12.66
CA LEU A 242 25.57 0.98 11.54
C LEU A 242 26.29 -0.25 10.95
N THR A 243 26.57 -1.27 11.75
CA THR A 243 27.23 -2.53 11.30
C THR A 243 26.28 -3.56 10.72
N LEU A 244 24.96 -3.35 10.80
CA LEU A 244 23.99 -4.30 10.27
C LEU A 244 23.92 -4.26 8.74
N GLN A 245 23.81 -5.44 8.15
CA GLN A 245 23.50 -5.59 6.74
C GLN A 245 22.07 -5.12 6.45
N ILE A 246 21.87 -4.54 5.28
CA ILE A 246 20.56 -4.12 4.80
C ILE A 246 19.79 -5.40 4.42
N ARG A 247 18.72 -5.73 5.15
CA ARG A 247 17.84 -6.84 4.72
C ARG A 247 17.26 -6.50 3.34
N PRO A 248 17.22 -7.44 2.38
CA PRO A 248 16.38 -7.27 1.20
C PRO A 248 14.94 -7.05 1.66
N LYS A 249 14.24 -6.10 1.04
CA LYS A 249 12.84 -5.81 1.41
C LYS A 249 12.02 -7.09 1.25
N THR A 250 11.45 -7.57 2.35
CA THR A 250 10.40 -8.60 2.27
C THR A 250 9.21 -7.98 1.57
N ASN A 251 8.94 -8.44 0.34
CA ASN A 251 7.81 -7.98 -0.48
C ASN A 251 6.45 -8.48 0.05
N ASP A 252 6.40 -8.98 1.29
CA ASP A 252 5.18 -9.47 1.91
C ASP A 252 4.42 -8.36 2.68
N PRO A 253 3.26 -7.88 2.19
CA PRO A 253 2.49 -6.87 2.90
C PRO A 253 2.01 -7.36 4.27
N ASN A 254 1.92 -8.69 4.49
CA ASN A 254 1.58 -9.25 5.79
C ASN A 254 2.74 -9.31 6.79
N SER A 255 3.98 -9.05 6.36
CA SER A 255 5.15 -8.96 7.24
C SER A 255 5.41 -7.55 7.82
N GLN A 256 4.74 -6.51 7.31
CA GLN A 256 4.97 -5.14 7.78
C GLN A 256 4.30 -4.85 9.13
N PRO A 257 4.96 -4.13 10.07
CA PRO A 257 4.38 -3.73 11.35
C PRO A 257 3.08 -2.92 11.21
N HIS A 258 2.14 -3.10 12.13
CA HIS A 258 0.83 -2.45 12.07
C HIS A 258 0.90 -0.91 12.01
N LEU A 259 1.83 -0.29 12.75
CA LEU A 259 2.06 1.16 12.72
C LEU A 259 2.52 1.65 11.34
N VAL A 260 3.34 0.87 10.62
CA VAL A 260 3.77 1.21 9.25
C VAL A 260 2.59 1.12 8.28
N ARG A 261 1.71 0.12 8.42
CA ARG A 261 0.49 0.04 7.61
C ARG A 261 -0.44 1.22 7.88
N LEU A 262 -0.62 1.60 9.15
CA LEU A 262 -1.42 2.76 9.54
C LEU A 262 -0.81 4.07 9.01
N PHE A 263 0.50 4.25 9.12
CA PHE A 263 1.19 5.45 8.62
C PHE A 263 1.16 5.52 7.08
N ASN A 264 1.32 4.40 6.38
CA ASN A 264 1.19 4.34 4.92
C ASN A 264 -0.26 4.57 4.46
N TYR A 265 -1.26 4.12 5.24
CA TYR A 265 -2.67 4.39 5.03
C TYR A 265 -3.01 5.87 5.21
N LEU A 266 -2.55 6.49 6.31
CA LEU A 266 -2.67 7.94 6.57
C LEU A 266 -1.92 8.79 5.53
N ARG A 267 -0.78 8.30 5.02
CA ARG A 267 0.03 8.95 3.97
C ARG A 267 -0.47 8.65 2.55
N GLY A 268 -1.62 7.99 2.39
CA GLY A 268 -2.23 7.66 1.08
C GLY A 268 -1.39 6.75 0.17
N ARG A 269 -0.30 6.15 0.68
CA ARG A 269 0.78 5.57 -0.13
C ARG A 269 0.56 4.08 -0.43
N ARG A 270 -0.61 3.74 -0.97
CA ARG A 270 -1.04 2.34 -1.16
C ARG A 270 -0.56 1.67 -2.46
N GLY A 271 -0.32 2.44 -3.53
CA GLY A 271 -0.15 1.90 -4.89
C GLY A 271 1.21 1.27 -5.26
N GLY A 272 2.21 1.30 -4.36
CA GLY A 272 3.60 0.99 -4.75
C GLY A 272 4.08 -0.46 -4.61
N TYR A 273 3.53 -1.24 -3.67
CA TYR A 273 4.22 -2.44 -3.16
C TYR A 273 3.55 -3.79 -3.48
N GLU A 274 2.25 -3.83 -3.80
CA GLU A 274 1.63 -5.03 -4.39
C GLU A 274 2.08 -5.26 -5.86
N MET A 275 2.63 -4.21 -6.46
CA MET A 275 3.06 -4.13 -7.86
C MET A 275 4.22 -5.05 -8.24
N GLU A 276 5.13 -5.34 -7.33
CA GLU A 276 6.42 -5.95 -7.66
C GLU A 276 6.40 -7.49 -7.61
N ARG A 277 5.40 -8.08 -6.92
CA ARG A 277 5.22 -9.53 -6.80
C ARG A 277 4.57 -10.21 -8.01
N LEU A 278 3.84 -9.46 -8.85
CA LEU A 278 3.17 -10.01 -10.05
C LEU A 278 4.03 -9.93 -11.32
N ASN A 279 5.25 -9.38 -11.25
CA ASN A 279 6.08 -9.08 -12.41
C ASN A 279 7.07 -10.19 -12.82
N GLN A 280 7.26 -11.26 -12.03
CA GLN A 280 8.37 -12.20 -12.22
C GLN A 280 8.01 -13.61 -12.74
N SER A 281 6.73 -13.96 -12.93
CA SER A 281 6.31 -15.35 -13.20
C SER A 281 5.65 -15.62 -14.57
N GLU A 282 5.64 -14.68 -15.51
CA GLU A 282 4.89 -14.82 -16.79
C GLU A 282 5.77 -14.59 -18.04
N HIS A 283 6.76 -15.46 -18.24
CA HIS A 283 7.37 -15.64 -19.57
C HIS A 283 6.98 -17.00 -20.17
N ARG A 284 6.36 -16.91 -21.36
CA ARG A 284 6.07 -17.92 -22.39
C ARG A 284 4.71 -18.63 -22.42
N ASN A 285 4.27 -18.72 -23.68
CA ASN A 285 3.30 -19.60 -24.32
C ASN A 285 1.80 -19.38 -24.09
N SER A 286 1.05 -19.77 -25.10
CA SER A 286 -0.10 -19.03 -25.63
C SER A 286 -1.15 -19.98 -26.19
N GLY A 287 -2.41 -19.69 -25.89
CA GLY A 287 -3.59 -20.33 -26.47
C GLY A 287 -4.70 -19.29 -26.59
N ALA A 288 -5.37 -19.24 -27.74
CA ALA A 288 -6.22 -18.14 -28.18
C ALA A 288 -7.63 -18.16 -27.57
N PHE A 289 -8.26 -16.98 -27.34
CA PHE A 289 -9.71 -16.76 -27.51
C PHE A 289 -10.18 -15.27 -27.39
N SER A 290 -10.70 -14.75 -28.51
CA SER A 290 -11.71 -13.67 -28.65
C SER A 290 -11.28 -12.18 -28.54
N ASP A 291 -11.66 -11.46 -29.61
CA ASP A 291 -11.66 -10.02 -29.88
C ASP A 291 -12.45 -9.17 -28.88
N ARG A 292 -11.91 -7.98 -28.46
CA ARG A 292 -12.37 -7.01 -27.42
C ARG A 292 -11.60 -5.65 -27.49
N MET A 293 -12.07 -4.45 -27.10
CA MET A 293 -11.24 -3.20 -27.19
C MET A 293 -11.55 -2.01 -26.23
N ASN A 294 -10.52 -1.37 -25.66
CA ASN A 294 -10.58 -0.04 -25.03
C ASN A 294 -9.38 0.84 -25.44
N LEU A 295 -9.57 2.15 -25.50
CA LEU A 295 -8.56 3.12 -25.97
C LEU A 295 -8.62 4.40 -25.15
N ASN A 296 -7.52 4.71 -24.45
CA ASN A 296 -7.43 5.88 -23.57
C ASN A 296 -6.56 6.96 -24.23
N MET A 297 -7.12 8.15 -24.46
CA MET A 297 -6.33 9.29 -24.92
C MET A 297 -5.74 10.07 -23.76
N THR A 298 -4.60 10.74 -23.95
CA THR A 298 -3.99 11.58 -22.91
C THR A 298 -3.09 12.66 -23.51
N GLY A 299 -2.91 13.75 -22.79
CA GLY A 299 -2.09 14.90 -23.19
C GLY A 299 -2.42 16.11 -22.33
N PHE A 300 -1.71 17.22 -22.53
CA PHE A 300 -1.98 18.47 -21.83
C PHE A 300 -3.44 18.96 -22.06
N PRO A 301 -3.97 19.86 -21.22
CA PRO A 301 -5.14 20.66 -21.58
C PRO A 301 -4.91 21.33 -22.94
N THR A 302 -5.98 21.52 -23.72
CA THR A 302 -5.94 22.10 -25.08
C THR A 302 -4.95 21.47 -26.09
N SER A 303 -4.37 20.29 -25.81
CA SER A 303 -3.42 19.60 -26.70
C SER A 303 -4.02 18.88 -27.91
N GLY A 304 -5.25 19.21 -28.34
CA GLY A 304 -5.84 18.67 -29.57
C GLY A 304 -6.37 17.23 -29.46
N LYS A 305 -6.53 16.71 -28.24
CA LYS A 305 -7.04 15.35 -27.98
C LYS A 305 -8.36 15.07 -28.70
N SER A 306 -9.37 15.93 -28.51
CA SER A 306 -10.69 15.81 -29.15
C SER A 306 -10.63 15.82 -30.68
N THR A 307 -9.74 16.62 -31.27
CA THR A 307 -9.49 16.63 -32.73
C THR A 307 -8.93 15.29 -33.21
N ARG A 308 -7.91 14.75 -32.52
CA ARG A 308 -7.33 13.44 -32.85
C ARG A 308 -8.28 12.28 -32.51
N ALA A 309 -9.16 12.45 -31.52
CA ALA A 309 -10.23 11.50 -31.16
C ALA A 309 -11.27 11.38 -32.27
N GLY A 310 -11.71 12.51 -32.84
CA GLY A 310 -12.62 12.56 -33.99
C GLY A 310 -12.00 11.92 -35.25
N GLN A 311 -10.74 12.24 -35.54
CA GLN A 311 -9.99 11.60 -36.64
C GLN A 311 -9.94 10.06 -36.49
N LEU A 312 -9.60 9.59 -35.28
CA LEU A 312 -9.54 8.17 -34.96
C LEU A 312 -10.93 7.51 -35.04
N HIS A 313 -11.98 8.17 -34.54
CA HIS A 313 -13.36 7.67 -34.61
C HIS A 313 -13.82 7.48 -36.05
N THR A 314 -13.58 8.46 -36.93
CA THR A 314 -13.89 8.36 -38.36
C THR A 314 -13.11 7.23 -39.03
N TYR A 315 -11.80 7.18 -38.82
CA TYR A 315 -10.93 6.14 -39.36
C TYR A 315 -11.36 4.73 -38.94
N LEU A 316 -11.64 4.50 -37.66
CA LEU A 316 -12.11 3.21 -37.15
C LEU A 316 -13.50 2.87 -37.69
N SER A 317 -14.40 3.85 -37.83
CA SER A 317 -15.73 3.67 -38.40
C SER A 317 -15.67 3.22 -39.86
N GLU A 318 -14.77 3.80 -40.67
CA GLU A 318 -14.52 3.38 -42.04
C GLU A 318 -13.90 1.98 -42.09
N ARG A 319 -12.90 1.69 -41.25
CA ARG A 319 -12.24 0.37 -41.22
C ARG A 319 -13.19 -0.76 -40.82
N ILE A 320 -14.09 -0.53 -39.86
CA ILE A 320 -15.14 -1.51 -39.49
C ILE A 320 -16.09 -1.75 -40.67
N LYS A 321 -16.61 -0.69 -41.31
CA LYS A 321 -17.49 -0.80 -42.48
C LYS A 321 -16.84 -1.62 -43.59
N ASN A 322 -15.59 -1.32 -43.93
CA ASN A 322 -14.84 -2.02 -44.99
C ASN A 322 -14.52 -3.48 -44.63
N SER A 323 -14.41 -3.81 -43.33
CA SER A 323 -14.16 -5.18 -42.85
C SER A 323 -15.42 -6.05 -42.73
N THR A 324 -16.60 -5.48 -42.88
CA THR A 324 -17.88 -6.19 -42.69
C THR A 324 -18.49 -6.57 -44.05
N PRO A 325 -18.80 -7.85 -44.32
CA PRO A 325 -19.55 -8.24 -45.52
C PRO A 325 -20.93 -7.56 -45.57
N SER A 326 -21.42 -7.21 -46.77
CA SER A 326 -22.59 -6.33 -46.95
C SER A 326 -23.92 -6.83 -46.33
N ASP A 327 -24.02 -8.12 -45.96
CA ASP A 327 -25.19 -8.75 -45.34
C ASP A 327 -25.00 -9.09 -43.84
N ALA A 328 -23.88 -8.70 -43.23
CA ALA A 328 -23.54 -9.05 -41.84
C ALA A 328 -23.63 -7.85 -40.88
N ALA A 329 -23.98 -8.12 -39.62
CA ALA A 329 -23.89 -7.13 -38.56
C ALA A 329 -22.42 -6.75 -38.29
N PRO A 330 -22.09 -5.47 -38.00
CA PRO A 330 -20.72 -5.02 -37.82
C PRO A 330 -20.05 -5.74 -36.64
N LYS A 331 -18.81 -6.20 -36.85
CA LYS A 331 -18.02 -6.97 -35.87
C LYS A 331 -17.81 -6.21 -34.56
N TYR A 332 -17.69 -4.89 -34.64
CA TYR A 332 -17.51 -3.99 -33.50
C TYR A 332 -18.44 -2.77 -33.59
N ARG A 333 -18.83 -2.24 -32.43
CA ARG A 333 -19.44 -0.91 -32.27
C ARG A 333 -18.39 0.06 -31.72
N ILE A 334 -18.46 1.35 -32.06
CA ILE A 334 -17.57 2.38 -31.49
C ILE A 334 -18.38 3.31 -30.59
N HIS A 335 -17.80 3.66 -29.44
CA HIS A 335 -18.31 4.69 -28.53
C HIS A 335 -17.21 5.72 -28.29
N LEU A 336 -17.51 6.99 -28.53
CA LEU A 336 -16.67 8.11 -28.11
C LEU A 336 -17.23 8.67 -26.80
N ILE A 337 -16.43 8.62 -25.73
CA ILE A 337 -16.76 9.20 -24.43
C ILE A 337 -15.75 10.31 -24.16
N SER A 338 -16.24 11.49 -23.85
CA SER A 338 -15.45 12.64 -23.40
C SER A 338 -16.10 13.35 -22.21
N ASP A 339 -15.35 14.25 -21.58
CA ASP A 339 -15.86 15.14 -20.53
C ASP A 339 -17.11 15.91 -21.02
N GLN A 340 -17.13 16.38 -22.28
CA GLN A 340 -18.30 17.05 -22.88
C GLN A 340 -19.51 16.12 -23.05
N THR A 341 -19.32 14.88 -23.53
CA THR A 341 -20.44 13.92 -23.70
C THR A 341 -21.15 13.55 -22.39
N LEU A 342 -20.52 13.85 -21.25
CA LEU A 342 -21.06 13.62 -19.91
C LEU A 342 -21.44 14.93 -19.20
N SER A 343 -21.45 16.06 -19.92
CA SER A 343 -21.73 17.41 -19.41
C SER A 343 -20.83 17.82 -18.23
N ILE A 344 -19.57 17.36 -18.22
CA ILE A 344 -18.60 17.64 -17.17
C ILE A 344 -17.87 18.96 -17.51
N SER A 345 -18.19 20.02 -16.77
CA SER A 345 -17.51 21.32 -16.89
C SER A 345 -16.01 21.21 -16.59
N ARG A 346 -15.17 21.92 -17.36
CA ARG A 346 -13.72 22.03 -17.12
C ARG A 346 -13.37 22.69 -15.78
N SER A 347 -14.32 23.36 -15.13
CA SER A 347 -14.16 23.88 -13.77
C SER A 347 -14.04 22.81 -12.69
N VAL A 348 -14.42 21.54 -12.93
CA VAL A 348 -14.27 20.47 -11.91
C VAL A 348 -12.82 20.17 -11.54
N TYR A 349 -11.88 20.55 -12.41
CA TYR A 349 -10.43 20.40 -12.22
C TYR A 349 -9.79 21.56 -11.45
N ASP A 350 -10.50 22.69 -11.31
CA ASP A 350 -10.03 23.81 -10.51
C ASP A 350 -10.19 23.48 -9.02
N LEU A 351 -9.08 23.59 -8.29
CA LEU A 351 -9.02 23.32 -6.85
C LEU A 351 -9.13 24.60 -6.01
N SER A 352 -9.22 25.76 -6.65
CA SER A 352 -9.46 27.05 -6.01
C SER A 352 -10.96 27.39 -5.90
N ALA A 353 -11.77 26.95 -6.87
CA ALA A 353 -13.22 27.10 -6.84
C ALA A 353 -13.92 26.00 -6.01
N LEU A 354 -14.49 26.38 -4.86
CA LEU A 354 -15.29 25.50 -4.00
C LEU A 354 -16.76 25.93 -3.97
N PRO A 355 -17.69 25.15 -4.55
CA PRO A 355 -19.11 25.28 -4.21
C PRO A 355 -19.30 24.99 -2.72
N ALA A 356 -20.09 25.82 -2.02
CA ALA A 356 -20.19 25.87 -0.56
C ALA A 356 -20.60 24.54 0.15
N HIS A 357 -21.04 23.54 -0.61
CA HIS A 357 -21.44 22.21 -0.10
C HIS A 357 -20.43 21.08 -0.39
N THR A 358 -19.29 21.38 -1.04
CA THR A 358 -18.28 20.36 -1.35
C THR A 358 -17.34 20.09 -0.17
N ARG A 359 -17.14 18.80 0.16
CA ARG A 359 -16.37 18.36 1.34
C ARG A 359 -14.85 18.58 1.22
N SER A 360 -14.34 18.79 0.01
CA SER A 360 -12.93 19.08 -0.30
C SER A 360 -12.78 19.46 -1.77
N ALA A 361 -11.78 20.26 -2.12
CA ALA A 361 -11.49 20.64 -3.53
C ALA A 361 -11.31 19.42 -4.46
N ASN A 362 -10.69 18.34 -3.97
CA ASN A 362 -10.50 17.11 -4.74
C ASN A 362 -11.78 16.27 -4.95
N ALA A 363 -12.94 16.71 -4.45
CA ALA A 363 -14.20 15.96 -4.57
C ALA A 363 -14.78 16.04 -5.99
N SER A 364 -14.81 17.24 -6.59
CA SER A 364 -15.32 17.47 -7.96
C SER A 364 -14.59 16.61 -9.00
N GLU A 365 -13.25 16.62 -9.00
CA GLU A 365 -12.41 15.79 -9.89
C GLU A 365 -12.65 14.28 -9.65
N LYS A 366 -12.86 13.88 -8.38
CA LYS A 366 -13.15 12.48 -8.04
C LYS A 366 -14.52 12.05 -8.54
N ASP A 367 -15.53 12.90 -8.42
CA ASP A 367 -16.90 12.61 -8.83
C ASP A 367 -17.01 12.63 -10.37
N ALA A 368 -16.29 13.53 -11.05
CA ALA A 368 -16.10 13.50 -12.50
C ALA A 368 -15.47 12.18 -12.98
N ARG A 369 -14.37 11.72 -12.35
CA ARG A 369 -13.81 10.39 -12.63
C ARG A 369 -14.78 9.25 -12.36
N ALA A 370 -15.62 9.35 -11.32
CA ALA A 370 -16.64 8.34 -11.05
C ALA A 370 -17.72 8.29 -12.14
N ALA A 371 -18.14 9.45 -12.65
CA ALA A 371 -19.05 9.56 -13.79
C ALA A 371 -18.46 8.95 -15.08
N ILE A 372 -17.21 9.32 -15.41
CA ILE A 372 -16.48 8.78 -16.57
C ILE A 372 -16.29 7.27 -16.45
N TYR A 373 -15.85 6.78 -15.29
CA TYR A 373 -15.69 5.35 -15.03
C TYR A 373 -17.01 4.59 -15.18
N GLY A 374 -18.11 5.17 -14.66
CA GLY A 374 -19.45 4.62 -14.84
C GLY A 374 -19.91 4.61 -16.30
N ALA A 375 -19.57 5.62 -17.09
CA ALA A 375 -19.88 5.66 -18.52
C ALA A 375 -19.11 4.59 -19.30
N VAL A 376 -17.78 4.54 -19.16
CA VAL A 376 -16.93 3.52 -19.78
C VAL A 376 -17.39 2.11 -19.40
N LYS A 377 -17.61 1.84 -18.11
CA LYS A 377 -18.04 0.53 -17.60
C LYS A 377 -19.39 0.06 -18.15
N ARG A 378 -20.30 0.97 -18.53
CA ARG A 378 -21.61 0.62 -19.12
C ARG A 378 -21.51 0.17 -20.57
N VAL A 379 -20.56 0.70 -21.34
CA VAL A 379 -20.41 0.41 -22.78
C VAL A 379 -19.31 -0.60 -23.08
N LEU A 380 -18.35 -0.78 -22.17
CA LEU A 380 -17.20 -1.65 -22.35
C LEU A 380 -17.63 -3.13 -22.38
N SER A 381 -17.58 -3.73 -23.56
CA SER A 381 -17.84 -5.16 -23.80
C SER A 381 -16.78 -5.76 -24.74
N ASP A 382 -16.96 -7.03 -25.05
CA ASP A 382 -16.24 -7.76 -26.08
C ASP A 382 -16.43 -7.21 -27.51
N ARG A 383 -17.59 -6.63 -27.83
CA ARG A 383 -17.90 -6.10 -29.17
C ARG A 383 -17.85 -4.57 -29.28
N ASP A 384 -17.39 -3.90 -28.23
CA ASP A 384 -17.48 -2.45 -28.11
C ASP A 384 -16.09 -1.84 -27.98
N ILE A 385 -15.74 -1.01 -28.95
CA ILE A 385 -14.55 -0.17 -28.99
C ILE A 385 -14.88 1.13 -28.26
N VAL A 386 -14.22 1.39 -27.13
CA VAL A 386 -14.39 2.64 -26.38
C VAL A 386 -13.20 3.55 -26.64
N ILE A 387 -13.44 4.75 -27.16
CA ILE A 387 -12.47 5.86 -27.25
C ILE A 387 -12.77 6.81 -26.08
N LEU A 388 -11.85 6.91 -25.13
CA LEU A 388 -11.96 7.85 -24.02
C LEU A 388 -11.11 9.11 -24.29
N ASP A 389 -11.76 10.17 -24.74
CA ASP A 389 -11.18 11.51 -24.88
C ASP A 389 -11.30 12.28 -23.56
N GLY A 390 -10.25 12.18 -22.74
CA GLY A 390 -10.12 12.95 -21.51
C GLY A 390 -8.66 13.35 -21.28
N LEU A 391 -8.41 14.18 -20.26
CA LEU A 391 -7.04 14.52 -19.89
C LEU A 391 -6.23 13.28 -19.48
N ASN A 392 -6.86 12.37 -18.72
CA ASN A 392 -6.30 11.09 -18.24
C ASN A 392 -4.88 11.21 -17.65
N TYR A 393 -4.58 12.35 -17.04
CA TYR A 393 -3.24 12.83 -16.67
C TYR A 393 -2.65 12.17 -15.41
N ILE A 394 -3.41 11.31 -14.74
CA ILE A 394 -3.02 10.65 -13.48
C ILE A 394 -2.80 9.16 -13.73
N LYS A 395 -1.60 8.66 -13.44
CA LYS A 395 -1.19 7.26 -13.61
C LYS A 395 -2.10 6.28 -12.87
N GLY A 396 -2.52 6.63 -11.66
CA GLY A 396 -3.45 5.82 -10.87
C GLY A 396 -4.84 5.67 -11.51
N TRP A 397 -5.28 6.68 -12.26
CA TRP A 397 -6.54 6.65 -13.01
C TRP A 397 -6.41 5.83 -14.30
N ARG A 398 -5.30 5.98 -15.05
CA ARG A 398 -5.00 5.13 -16.21
C ARG A 398 -4.92 3.65 -15.83
N TYR A 399 -4.32 3.34 -14.68
CA TYR A 399 -4.30 1.99 -14.11
C TYR A 399 -5.71 1.47 -13.77
N GLN A 400 -6.60 2.29 -13.23
CA GLN A 400 -7.99 1.89 -12.96
C GLN A 400 -8.74 1.51 -14.25
N LEU A 401 -8.58 2.28 -15.33
CA LEU A 401 -9.16 1.98 -16.64
C LEU A 401 -8.56 0.71 -17.28
N PHE A 402 -7.24 0.51 -17.15
CA PHE A 402 -6.58 -0.74 -17.55
C PHE A 402 -7.13 -1.95 -16.79
N CYS A 403 -7.34 -1.83 -15.47
CA CYS A 403 -7.92 -2.90 -14.66
C CYS A 403 -9.36 -3.23 -15.06
N GLU A 404 -10.17 -2.24 -15.40
CA GLU A 404 -11.54 -2.46 -15.89
C GLU A 404 -11.54 -3.19 -17.25
N SER A 405 -10.68 -2.74 -18.16
CA SER A 405 -10.48 -3.40 -19.46
C SER A 405 -10.06 -4.86 -19.24
N LYS A 406 -9.07 -5.11 -18.38
CA LYS A 406 -8.65 -6.46 -18.02
C LYS A 406 -9.75 -7.31 -17.35
N ALA A 407 -10.66 -6.70 -16.58
CA ALA A 407 -11.81 -7.41 -15.99
C ALA A 407 -12.80 -7.89 -17.07
N VAL A 408 -13.08 -7.05 -18.07
CA VAL A 408 -13.88 -7.38 -19.27
C VAL A 408 -13.05 -8.17 -20.30
N ARG A 409 -11.81 -8.58 -19.97
CA ARG A 409 -10.84 -9.31 -20.84
C ARG A 409 -10.41 -8.54 -22.09
N THR A 410 -10.59 -7.23 -22.04
CA THR A 410 -10.40 -6.26 -23.10
C THR A 410 -8.98 -5.70 -23.08
N PRO A 411 -8.22 -5.74 -24.19
CA PRO A 411 -7.03 -4.93 -24.37
C PRO A 411 -7.33 -3.44 -24.22
N SER A 412 -6.41 -2.75 -23.58
CA SER A 412 -6.38 -1.29 -23.49
C SER A 412 -5.08 -0.77 -24.06
N CYS A 413 -5.15 0.27 -24.87
CA CYS A 413 -3.97 1.01 -25.34
C CYS A 413 -4.02 2.48 -24.87
N ILE A 414 -2.89 3.16 -24.95
CA ILE A 414 -2.80 4.61 -24.68
C ILE A 414 -2.38 5.34 -25.95
N LEU A 415 -3.10 6.41 -26.27
CA LEU A 415 -2.74 7.37 -27.32
C LEU A 415 -2.38 8.72 -26.68
N GLN A 416 -1.09 9.01 -26.57
CA GLN A 416 -0.58 10.29 -26.10
C GLN A 416 -0.52 11.31 -27.24
N ILE A 417 -1.10 12.48 -27.04
CA ILE A 417 -0.96 13.61 -27.97
C ILE A 417 0.15 14.54 -27.48
N GLY A 418 1.29 14.50 -28.18
CA GLY A 418 2.44 15.36 -27.96
C GLY A 418 2.21 16.75 -28.52
N CYS A 419 2.22 17.76 -27.65
CA CYS A 419 2.14 19.17 -28.01
C CYS A 419 3.04 19.96 -27.07
N SER A 420 3.70 21.01 -27.56
CA SER A 420 4.49 21.89 -26.70
C SER A 420 3.58 22.65 -25.73
N LYS A 421 4.13 23.06 -24.58
CA LYS A 421 3.36 23.80 -23.55
C LYS A 421 2.95 25.17 -24.10
N GLU A 422 3.82 25.76 -24.90
CA GLU A 422 3.65 27.04 -25.56
C GLU A 422 2.48 26.98 -26.55
N LYS A 423 2.44 25.94 -27.41
CA LYS A 423 1.39 25.81 -28.42
C LYS A 423 0.04 25.43 -27.80
N SER A 424 0.04 24.57 -26.78
CA SER A 424 -1.19 24.25 -26.05
C SER A 424 -1.73 25.45 -25.25
N ARG A 425 -0.86 26.33 -24.71
CA ARG A 425 -1.28 27.60 -24.08
C ARG A 425 -1.89 28.55 -25.12
N GLU A 426 -1.24 28.74 -26.27
CA GLU A 426 -1.75 29.57 -27.38
C GLU A 426 -3.17 29.16 -27.80
N VAL A 427 -3.44 27.85 -27.90
CA VAL A 427 -4.80 27.33 -28.19
C VAL A 427 -5.80 27.64 -27.07
N ASN A 428 -5.38 27.66 -25.80
CA ASN A 428 -6.25 28.05 -24.69
C ASN A 428 -6.54 29.56 -24.69
N GLU A 429 -5.53 30.40 -24.96
CA GLU A 429 -5.67 31.85 -25.10
C GLU A 429 -6.56 32.23 -26.29
N ALA A 430 -6.41 31.55 -27.43
CA ALA A 430 -7.28 31.71 -28.58
C ALA A 430 -8.75 31.36 -28.25
N ARG A 431 -8.99 30.28 -27.49
CA ARG A 431 -10.33 29.92 -27.02
C ARG A 431 -10.91 30.94 -26.03
N LEU A 432 -10.14 31.39 -25.04
CA LEU A 432 -10.53 32.46 -24.11
C LEU A 432 -10.91 33.75 -24.84
N SER A 433 -10.14 34.14 -25.87
CA SER A 433 -10.45 35.33 -26.68
C SER A 433 -11.72 35.15 -27.52
N SER A 434 -11.97 33.94 -28.02
CA SER A 434 -13.16 33.60 -28.80
C SER A 434 -14.43 33.58 -27.92
N GLU A 435 -14.33 33.09 -26.69
CA GLU A 435 -15.41 33.16 -25.69
C GLU A 435 -15.72 34.59 -25.27
N ALA A 436 -14.69 35.44 -25.07
CA ALA A 436 -14.87 36.84 -24.72
C ALA A 436 -15.61 37.64 -25.80
N VAL A 437 -15.40 37.30 -27.07
CA VAL A 437 -16.15 37.86 -28.22
C VAL A 437 -17.55 37.25 -28.31
N GLY A 438 -17.66 35.92 -28.26
CA GLY A 438 -18.95 35.20 -28.34
C GLY A 438 -19.93 35.56 -27.21
N ALA A 439 -19.43 35.89 -26.02
CA ALA A 439 -20.25 36.33 -24.89
C ALA A 439 -20.98 37.68 -25.12
N GLN A 440 -20.57 38.48 -26.11
CA GLN A 440 -21.30 39.69 -26.51
C GLN A 440 -22.49 39.38 -27.43
N ASP A 441 -22.37 38.41 -28.34
CA ASP A 441 -23.43 38.03 -29.28
C ASP A 441 -24.41 36.98 -28.71
N ALA A 442 -23.93 36.04 -27.89
CA ALA A 442 -24.76 34.98 -27.28
C ALA A 442 -25.86 35.50 -26.33
N ARG A 443 -25.78 36.77 -25.89
CA ARG A 443 -26.83 37.41 -25.07
C ARG A 443 -28.11 37.77 -25.86
N LYS A 444 -28.18 37.53 -27.18
CA LYS A 444 -29.35 37.88 -28.00
C LYS A 444 -30.13 36.70 -28.60
N LEU A 445 -29.51 35.53 -28.78
CA LEU A 445 -30.22 34.32 -29.23
C LEU A 445 -29.94 33.19 -28.23
N GLY A 446 -30.99 32.72 -27.56
CA GLY A 446 -30.93 31.55 -26.69
C GLY A 446 -30.88 30.26 -27.50
N ASN A 447 -29.74 30.00 -28.13
CA ASN A 447 -29.40 28.71 -28.71
C ASN A 447 -28.61 27.88 -27.69
N ASP A 448 -28.87 26.56 -27.66
CA ASP A 448 -28.16 25.62 -26.80
C ASP A 448 -26.67 25.57 -27.18
N ALA A 449 -25.81 26.06 -26.29
CA ALA A 449 -24.38 26.26 -26.52
C ALA A 449 -23.51 25.07 -26.04
N ASP A 450 -24.07 23.85 -26.05
CA ASP A 450 -23.45 22.66 -25.44
C ASP A 450 -22.31 22.02 -26.28
N ASP A 451 -22.15 22.39 -27.56
CA ASP A 451 -21.19 21.76 -28.49
C ASP A 451 -19.82 22.49 -28.60
N VAL A 452 -19.60 23.62 -27.93
CA VAL A 452 -18.34 24.39 -28.05
C VAL A 452 -17.36 24.02 -26.93
N GLU A 453 -16.12 23.68 -27.28
CA GLU A 453 -15.04 23.38 -26.34
C GLU A 453 -14.57 24.61 -25.52
N GLY A 454 -15.35 24.98 -24.49
CA GLY A 454 -15.07 26.16 -23.66
C GLY A 454 -13.69 26.14 -22.98
N ALA A 455 -13.07 27.30 -22.76
CA ALA A 455 -11.66 27.36 -22.38
C ALA A 455 -11.41 26.93 -20.92
N TYR A 456 -10.14 26.72 -20.58
CA TYR A 456 -9.72 26.56 -19.18
C TYR A 456 -9.31 27.93 -18.63
N ASP A 457 -9.69 28.21 -17.37
CA ASP A 457 -9.11 29.32 -16.61
C ASP A 457 -7.56 29.22 -16.62
N PRO A 458 -6.82 30.32 -16.85
CA PRO A 458 -5.36 30.27 -16.94
C PRO A 458 -4.68 29.65 -15.71
N ALA A 459 -5.15 29.92 -14.50
CA ALA A 459 -4.56 29.36 -13.28
C ALA A 459 -4.84 27.86 -13.15
N ASN A 460 -6.02 27.40 -13.57
CA ASN A 460 -6.36 25.98 -13.64
C ASN A 460 -5.51 25.27 -14.73
N TRP A 461 -5.35 25.89 -15.90
CA TRP A 461 -4.57 25.36 -17.02
C TRP A 461 -3.10 25.10 -16.63
N GLU A 462 -2.42 26.08 -16.01
CA GLU A 462 -1.05 25.91 -15.51
C GLU A 462 -0.95 24.80 -14.46
N ASN A 463 -1.91 24.75 -13.53
CA ASN A 463 -1.98 23.71 -12.51
C ASN A 463 -2.11 22.31 -13.11
N LEU A 464 -2.93 22.14 -14.15
CA LEU A 464 -3.12 20.87 -14.85
C LEU A 464 -1.87 20.45 -15.62
N VAL A 465 -1.18 21.38 -16.28
CA VAL A 465 0.10 21.09 -16.98
C VAL A 465 1.20 20.71 -15.98
N PHE A 466 1.27 21.35 -14.81
CA PHE A 466 2.22 20.99 -13.75
C PHE A 466 1.94 19.60 -13.15
N ARG A 467 0.67 19.20 -13.06
CA ARG A 467 0.24 17.90 -12.49
C ARG A 467 0.22 16.76 -13.49
N TYR A 468 0.59 17.00 -14.75
CA TYR A 468 0.53 15.99 -15.81
C TYR A 468 1.59 14.89 -15.60
N GLU A 469 1.16 13.65 -15.35
CA GLU A 469 2.03 12.50 -15.24
C GLU A 469 2.16 11.80 -16.61
N GLU A 470 3.29 11.99 -17.29
CA GLU A 470 3.55 11.39 -18.61
C GLU A 470 3.35 9.86 -18.62
N PRO A 471 2.72 9.30 -19.66
CA PRO A 471 2.64 7.85 -19.87
C PRO A 471 4.01 7.21 -19.99
N ASN A 472 4.22 6.08 -19.30
CA ASN A 472 5.50 5.38 -19.32
C ASN A 472 5.36 4.02 -20.05
N PRO A 473 5.95 3.83 -21.24
CA PRO A 473 5.88 2.57 -22.00
C PRO A 473 6.32 1.32 -21.22
N MET A 474 7.18 1.48 -20.22
CA MET A 474 7.66 0.39 -19.36
C MET A 474 6.61 -0.07 -18.32
N SER A 475 5.54 0.71 -18.11
CA SER A 475 4.43 0.35 -17.22
C SER A 475 3.34 -0.40 -17.99
N ARG A 476 2.99 -1.62 -17.55
CA ARG A 476 2.04 -2.53 -18.24
C ARG A 476 0.69 -1.89 -18.62
N TRP A 477 0.19 -0.92 -17.85
CA TRP A 477 -1.09 -0.23 -18.12
C TRP A 477 -0.97 1.00 -19.02
N ASP A 478 0.24 1.55 -19.16
CA ASP A 478 0.53 2.61 -20.13
C ASP A 478 1.04 2.00 -21.46
N SER A 479 0.98 0.66 -21.61
CA SER A 479 1.52 -0.10 -22.75
C SER A 479 0.41 -0.95 -23.40
N PRO A 480 0.26 -0.97 -24.74
CA PRO A 480 1.07 -0.24 -25.72
C PRO A 480 0.79 1.28 -25.70
N LEU A 481 1.86 2.06 -25.79
CA LEU A 481 1.82 3.52 -25.93
C LEU A 481 2.01 3.89 -27.40
N PHE A 482 1.08 4.65 -27.93
CA PHE A 482 1.18 5.34 -29.20
C PHE A 482 1.30 6.84 -28.94
N THR A 483 2.14 7.52 -29.71
CA THR A 483 2.32 8.98 -29.61
C THR A 483 2.03 9.61 -30.95
N LEU A 484 1.22 10.68 -30.94
CA LEU A 484 1.00 11.57 -32.08
C LEU A 484 1.43 12.98 -31.71
N ILE A 485 2.35 13.55 -32.47
CA ILE A 485 2.75 14.95 -32.32
C ILE A 485 1.72 15.84 -33.05
N TRP A 486 1.53 17.07 -32.56
CA TRP A 486 0.62 18.02 -33.20
C TRP A 486 0.96 18.25 -34.68
N GLU A 487 2.24 18.30 -35.01
CA GLU A 487 2.78 18.54 -36.36
C GLU A 487 2.75 17.30 -37.28
N ASP A 488 2.40 16.11 -36.74
CA ASP A 488 2.36 14.88 -37.54
C ASP A 488 1.32 14.96 -38.66
N GLY A 489 1.79 14.76 -39.89
CA GLY A 489 0.95 14.79 -41.09
C GLY A 489 -0.06 13.65 -41.14
N GLU A 490 -0.99 13.74 -42.08
CA GLU A 490 -2.08 12.75 -42.25
C GLU A 490 -1.54 11.32 -42.48
N GLN A 491 -0.44 11.17 -43.23
CA GLN A 491 0.19 9.87 -43.50
C GLN A 491 0.75 9.21 -42.22
N GLN A 492 1.45 9.97 -41.37
CA GLN A 492 1.96 9.48 -40.08
C GLN A 492 0.82 9.19 -39.11
N THR A 493 -0.17 10.08 -39.07
CA THR A 493 -1.40 9.90 -38.27
C THR A 493 -2.07 8.57 -38.62
N ARG A 494 -2.24 8.30 -39.92
CA ARG A 494 -2.81 7.06 -40.45
C ARG A 494 -1.97 5.83 -40.10
N GLN A 495 -0.64 5.90 -40.23
CA GLN A 495 0.27 4.82 -39.85
C GLN A 495 0.17 4.48 -38.35
N VAL A 496 0.05 5.48 -37.48
CA VAL A 496 -0.17 5.24 -36.04
C VAL A 496 -1.55 4.60 -35.79
N PHE A 497 -2.60 5.01 -36.52
CA PHE A 497 -3.90 4.37 -36.43
C PHE A 497 -3.92 2.93 -36.99
N ASP A 498 -3.12 2.63 -38.01
CA ASP A 498 -2.90 1.27 -38.51
C ASP A 498 -2.22 0.38 -37.45
N ASN A 499 -1.10 0.85 -36.87
CA ASN A 499 -0.40 0.15 -35.79
C ASN A 499 -1.29 -0.05 -34.55
N LEU A 500 -2.14 0.94 -34.24
CA LEU A 500 -3.09 0.88 -33.15
C LEU A 500 -4.21 -0.13 -33.41
N TRP A 501 -4.71 -0.20 -34.65
CA TRP A 501 -5.66 -1.23 -35.05
C TRP A 501 -5.04 -2.63 -34.94
N GLU A 502 -3.81 -2.83 -35.40
CA GLU A 502 -3.12 -4.12 -35.30
C GLU A 502 -2.93 -4.56 -33.85
N ALA A 503 -2.46 -3.67 -32.97
CA ALA A 503 -2.22 -3.98 -31.57
C ALA A 503 -3.49 -4.36 -30.77
N VAL A 504 -4.67 -3.97 -31.25
CA VAL A 504 -5.92 -4.07 -30.49
C VAL A 504 -6.96 -5.00 -31.16
N ALA A 505 -7.01 -5.04 -32.49
CA ALA A 505 -7.96 -5.79 -33.31
C ALA A 505 -7.31 -6.62 -34.44
N GLY A 506 -5.98 -6.64 -34.55
CA GLY A 506 -5.23 -7.48 -35.50
C GLY A 506 -4.96 -8.90 -35.01
N GLU A 507 -4.55 -9.78 -35.93
CA GLU A 507 -4.27 -11.20 -35.65
C GLU A 507 -3.04 -11.42 -34.73
N THR A 508 -2.16 -10.42 -34.63
CA THR A 508 -0.94 -10.42 -33.79
C THR A 508 -1.19 -9.99 -32.34
N ARG A 509 -2.44 -9.73 -31.98
CA ARG A 509 -2.88 -9.27 -30.65
C ARG A 509 -2.48 -10.21 -29.51
N LYS A 510 -2.12 -9.60 -28.37
CA LYS A 510 -1.87 -10.32 -27.11
C LYS A 510 -3.18 -10.53 -26.33
N ASP A 511 -3.58 -11.78 -26.14
CA ASP A 511 -4.79 -12.11 -25.38
C ASP A 511 -4.70 -11.73 -23.89
N VAL A 512 -5.75 -11.06 -23.40
CA VAL A 512 -5.82 -10.51 -22.05
C VAL A 512 -6.59 -11.46 -21.13
N LYS A 513 -5.86 -12.38 -20.49
CA LYS A 513 -6.41 -13.22 -19.42
C LYS A 513 -6.76 -12.36 -18.18
N PRO A 514 -7.97 -12.50 -17.61
CA PRO A 514 -8.34 -11.79 -16.38
C PRO A 514 -7.57 -12.37 -15.18
N ASN A 515 -7.38 -11.58 -14.11
CA ASN A 515 -6.81 -12.14 -12.88
C ASN A 515 -7.84 -13.08 -12.24
N GLN A 516 -7.43 -14.31 -11.87
CA GLN A 516 -8.28 -15.27 -11.13
C GLN A 516 -8.95 -14.66 -9.88
N ALA A 517 -8.26 -13.73 -9.21
CA ALA A 517 -8.75 -13.01 -8.02
C ALA A 517 -9.73 -11.85 -8.31
N THR A 518 -9.90 -11.43 -9.57
CA THR A 518 -10.81 -10.34 -9.97
C THR A 518 -11.95 -10.79 -10.88
N VAL A 519 -12.03 -12.10 -11.20
CA VAL A 519 -13.25 -12.66 -11.80
C VAL A 519 -14.35 -12.53 -10.76
N GLN A 520 -15.36 -11.71 -11.04
CA GLN A 520 -16.48 -11.53 -10.11
C GLN A 520 -17.20 -12.86 -9.93
N ARG A 521 -17.22 -13.33 -8.69
CA ARG A 521 -17.91 -14.55 -8.28
C ARG A 521 -18.78 -14.29 -7.04
N SER A 522 -20.07 -14.53 -7.11
CA SER A 522 -20.46 -15.89 -6.78
C SER A 522 -21.43 -16.14 -5.57
N ARG A 523 -22.39 -15.25 -5.25
CA ARG A 523 -23.30 -15.26 -4.04
C ARG A 523 -24.13 -16.53 -3.80
N ASP A 524 -25.04 -16.90 -4.72
CA ASP A 524 -26.08 -17.94 -4.54
C ASP A 524 -25.50 -19.36 -4.57
N ALA A 525 -24.55 -19.61 -3.66
CA ALA A 525 -24.14 -20.93 -3.25
C ALA A 525 -25.15 -21.44 -2.21
N ASP A 526 -26.18 -22.14 -2.71
CA ASP A 526 -27.10 -22.89 -1.87
C ASP A 526 -26.33 -23.86 -0.96
N GLY A 527 -26.87 -24.21 0.21
CA GLY A 527 -26.12 -24.94 1.25
C GLY A 527 -25.53 -26.28 0.77
N ASP A 528 -26.19 -26.91 -0.22
CA ASP A 528 -25.77 -28.13 -0.88
C ASP A 528 -24.50 -27.96 -1.75
N TYR A 529 -24.25 -26.77 -2.32
CA TYR A 529 -23.07 -26.54 -3.18
C TYR A 529 -21.75 -26.82 -2.46
N LEU A 530 -21.61 -26.40 -1.20
CA LEU A 530 -20.40 -26.65 -0.41
C LEU A 530 -20.22 -28.13 -0.07
N TYR A 531 -21.31 -28.87 0.11
CA TYR A 531 -21.30 -30.31 0.35
C TYR A 531 -20.94 -31.08 -0.93
N VAL A 532 -21.58 -30.77 -2.06
CA VAL A 532 -21.26 -31.34 -3.38
C VAL A 532 -19.82 -31.02 -3.77
N LEU A 533 -19.37 -29.76 -3.62
CA LEU A 533 -17.99 -29.36 -3.88
C LEU A 533 -16.97 -30.17 -3.06
N ASP A 534 -17.24 -30.39 -1.76
CA ASP A 534 -16.36 -31.19 -0.91
C ASP A 534 -16.36 -32.67 -1.34
N ARG A 535 -17.53 -33.23 -1.63
CA ARG A 535 -17.72 -34.62 -2.06
C ARG A 535 -17.02 -34.92 -3.39
N GLU A 536 -17.27 -34.11 -4.43
CA GLU A 536 -16.70 -34.35 -5.77
C GLU A 536 -15.17 -34.14 -5.78
N THR A 537 -14.65 -33.14 -5.06
CA THR A 537 -13.19 -32.93 -4.96
C THR A 537 -12.51 -34.03 -4.14
N GLN A 538 -13.17 -34.58 -3.12
CA GLN A 538 -12.66 -35.71 -2.34
C GLN A 538 -12.67 -37.03 -3.13
N ASP A 539 -13.66 -37.27 -3.99
CA ASP A 539 -13.69 -38.42 -4.90
C ASP A 539 -12.57 -38.35 -5.94
N ILE A 540 -12.32 -37.17 -6.54
CA ILE A 540 -11.19 -36.95 -7.45
C ILE A 540 -9.85 -37.26 -6.78
N VAL A 541 -9.59 -36.73 -5.58
CA VAL A 541 -8.35 -37.03 -4.83
C VAL A 541 -8.21 -38.53 -4.53
N LYS A 542 -9.32 -39.22 -4.26
CA LYS A 542 -9.31 -40.66 -4.02
C LYS A 542 -8.93 -41.44 -5.28
N ARG A 543 -9.56 -41.14 -6.43
CA ARG A 543 -9.28 -41.83 -7.71
C ARG A 543 -7.85 -41.63 -8.20
N ILE A 544 -7.28 -40.43 -8.01
CA ILE A 544 -5.87 -40.17 -8.31
C ILE A 544 -4.96 -41.09 -7.48
N LEU A 545 -5.24 -41.28 -6.19
CA LEU A 545 -4.45 -42.16 -5.33
C LEU A 545 -4.64 -43.66 -5.64
N GLU A 546 -5.78 -44.05 -6.22
CA GLU A 546 -6.06 -45.44 -6.63
C GLU A 546 -5.48 -45.79 -8.01
N GLN A 547 -5.42 -44.84 -8.95
CA GLN A 547 -4.93 -45.05 -10.32
C GLN A 547 -3.46 -44.66 -10.55
N GLN A 548 -2.83 -43.95 -9.62
CA GLN A 548 -1.43 -43.53 -9.76
C GLN A 548 -0.44 -44.71 -9.63
N SER A 549 0.44 -44.82 -10.62
CA SER A 549 1.56 -45.78 -10.64
C SER A 549 2.50 -45.62 -9.43
N ASP A 550 3.28 -46.66 -9.12
CA ASP A 550 4.31 -46.57 -8.07
C ASP A 550 5.57 -45.80 -8.51
N GLU A 551 5.83 -45.72 -9.82
CA GLU A 551 6.98 -44.99 -10.38
C GLU A 551 6.69 -43.48 -10.58
N GLY A 552 5.42 -43.07 -10.62
CA GLY A 552 5.00 -41.70 -10.92
C GLY A 552 4.58 -41.52 -12.39
N GLY A 553 4.00 -40.36 -12.70
CA GLY A 553 3.42 -40.08 -14.01
C GLY A 553 2.15 -40.88 -14.36
N GLY A 554 1.57 -40.53 -15.51
CA GLY A 554 0.42 -41.22 -16.11
C GLY A 554 -0.89 -40.41 -16.09
N ASP A 555 -1.83 -40.84 -16.92
CA ASP A 555 -3.13 -40.20 -17.13
C ASP A 555 -4.20 -40.86 -16.25
N VAL A 556 -4.82 -40.08 -15.36
CA VAL A 556 -5.93 -40.56 -14.51
C VAL A 556 -7.26 -40.14 -15.12
N ILE A 557 -8.08 -41.13 -15.48
CA ILE A 557 -9.37 -40.89 -16.15
C ILE A 557 -10.46 -40.67 -15.10
N ILE A 558 -11.10 -39.49 -15.17
CA ILE A 558 -12.13 -39.04 -14.22
C ILE A 558 -13.47 -38.85 -14.92
N PRO A 559 -14.40 -39.81 -14.76
CA PRO A 559 -15.79 -39.67 -15.18
C PRO A 559 -16.47 -38.38 -14.72
N ARG A 560 -17.12 -37.67 -15.66
CA ARG A 560 -17.86 -36.41 -15.38
C ARG A 560 -19.13 -36.60 -14.55
N GLY A 561 -19.65 -37.82 -14.41
CA GLY A 561 -20.82 -38.08 -13.57
C GLY A 561 -21.40 -39.49 -13.79
N SER A 562 -22.53 -39.77 -13.16
CA SER A 562 -23.26 -41.05 -13.26
C SER A 562 -24.27 -41.11 -14.42
N GLY A 563 -24.27 -40.13 -15.32
CA GLY A 563 -25.13 -40.08 -16.51
C GLY A 563 -24.37 -40.46 -17.78
N GLN A 564 -24.95 -41.32 -18.62
CA GLN A 564 -24.37 -41.72 -19.90
C GLN A 564 -24.29 -40.52 -20.86
N GLY A 565 -23.08 -40.22 -21.38
CA GLY A 565 -22.91 -39.34 -22.56
C GLY A 565 -21.93 -38.17 -22.44
N GLY A 566 -21.21 -37.98 -21.32
CA GLY A 566 -20.16 -36.96 -21.22
C GLY A 566 -18.75 -37.55 -21.40
N GLU A 567 -17.89 -36.88 -22.15
CA GLU A 567 -16.47 -37.25 -22.28
C GLU A 567 -15.75 -37.21 -20.92
N ASP A 568 -14.94 -38.21 -20.60
CA ASP A 568 -14.20 -38.23 -19.34
C ASP A 568 -13.13 -37.12 -19.29
N VAL A 569 -12.81 -36.62 -18.08
CA VAL A 569 -11.73 -35.62 -17.91
C VAL A 569 -10.45 -36.32 -17.48
N VAL A 570 -9.33 -36.00 -18.10
CA VAL A 570 -8.02 -36.57 -17.77
C VAL A 570 -7.27 -35.65 -16.82
N VAL A 571 -6.76 -36.22 -15.73
CA VAL A 571 -5.72 -35.58 -14.88
C VAL A 571 -4.36 -36.09 -15.32
N GLU A 572 -3.51 -35.19 -15.79
CA GLU A 572 -2.14 -35.49 -16.21
C GLU A 572 -1.22 -35.41 -15.00
N LEU A 573 -0.61 -36.53 -14.60
CA LEU A 573 0.30 -36.58 -13.45
C LEU A 573 1.75 -36.27 -13.87
N PRO A 574 2.53 -35.48 -13.10
CA PRO A 574 3.93 -35.20 -13.40
C PRO A 574 4.76 -36.48 -13.54
N ALA A 575 5.48 -36.60 -14.66
CA ALA A 575 6.34 -37.74 -14.97
C ALA A 575 7.52 -37.92 -13.99
N SER A 576 7.86 -36.89 -13.21
CA SER A 576 9.04 -36.85 -12.35
C SER A 576 8.82 -37.38 -10.92
N ARG A 577 7.58 -37.52 -10.45
CA ARG A 577 7.31 -37.87 -9.03
C ARG A 577 5.91 -38.38 -8.72
N LYS A 578 5.81 -39.39 -7.83
CA LYS A 578 4.55 -39.79 -7.16
C LYS A 578 4.02 -38.67 -6.26
N ILE A 579 2.74 -38.31 -6.40
CA ILE A 579 2.11 -37.19 -5.69
C ILE A 579 1.51 -37.70 -4.37
N GLY A 580 2.06 -37.22 -3.25
CA GLY A 580 1.57 -37.65 -1.94
C GLY A 580 0.19 -37.07 -1.59
N LEU A 581 -0.63 -37.85 -0.86
CA LEU A 581 -1.88 -37.39 -0.24
C LEU A 581 -1.77 -36.00 0.44
N PRO A 582 -0.67 -35.63 1.14
CA PRO A 582 -0.53 -34.28 1.71
C PRO A 582 -0.48 -33.15 0.67
N GLN A 583 0.03 -33.39 -0.54
CA GLN A 583 0.08 -32.40 -1.63
C GLN A 583 -1.31 -32.26 -2.27
N LEU A 584 -1.97 -33.37 -2.60
CA LEU A 584 -3.36 -33.36 -3.10
C LEU A 584 -4.33 -32.67 -2.11
N GLN A 585 -4.19 -32.92 -0.81
CA GLN A 585 -5.02 -32.25 0.21
C GLN A 585 -4.68 -30.76 0.38
N ARG A 586 -3.45 -30.31 0.09
CA ARG A 586 -3.13 -28.88 0.02
C ARG A 586 -3.77 -28.21 -1.19
N LEU A 587 -3.65 -28.82 -2.38
CA LEU A 587 -4.26 -28.33 -3.62
C LEU A 587 -5.80 -28.29 -3.50
N ARG A 588 -6.43 -29.34 -2.98
CA ARG A 588 -7.87 -29.36 -2.68
C ARG A 588 -8.25 -28.24 -1.70
N ARG A 589 -7.52 -28.04 -0.59
CA ARG A 589 -7.83 -26.96 0.37
C ARG A 589 -7.68 -25.57 -0.26
N ALA A 590 -6.72 -25.37 -1.15
CA ALA A 590 -6.57 -24.12 -1.90
C ALA A 590 -7.75 -23.91 -2.86
N PHE A 591 -8.12 -24.93 -3.66
CA PHE A 591 -9.28 -24.90 -4.55
C PHE A 591 -10.60 -24.65 -3.80
N MET A 592 -10.83 -25.36 -2.70
CA MET A 592 -11.99 -25.11 -1.83
C MET A 592 -11.97 -23.70 -1.23
N GLY A 593 -10.80 -23.16 -0.86
CA GLY A 593 -10.66 -21.79 -0.40
C GLY A 593 -11.07 -20.76 -1.47
N LEU A 594 -10.67 -20.99 -2.72
CA LEU A 594 -11.05 -20.17 -3.87
C LEU A 594 -12.55 -20.23 -4.21
N ASN A 595 -13.22 -21.34 -3.88
CA ASN A 595 -14.64 -21.58 -4.20
C ASN A 595 -15.59 -21.42 -3.00
N ARG A 596 -15.08 -21.11 -1.80
CA ARG A 596 -15.88 -20.86 -0.58
C ARG A 596 -16.31 -19.40 -0.38
N GLY A 597 -15.72 -18.44 -1.09
CA GLY A 597 -15.88 -17.00 -0.86
C GLY A 597 -16.76 -16.28 -1.90
N GLY A 598 -18.01 -16.70 -2.09
CA GLY A 598 -18.88 -16.19 -3.14
C GLY A 598 -19.72 -14.95 -2.77
N ILE A 599 -19.56 -13.84 -3.50
CA ILE A 599 -20.45 -12.66 -3.49
C ILE A 599 -20.66 -12.16 -4.95
N GLY A 600 -21.82 -12.49 -5.55
CA GLY A 600 -22.33 -12.12 -6.90
C GLY A 600 -22.82 -13.28 -7.83
N LEU A 601 -23.88 -14.06 -7.47
CA LEU A 601 -24.55 -15.21 -8.20
C LEU A 601 -24.84 -15.02 -9.69
N GLU A 602 -25.27 -13.83 -10.05
CA GLU A 602 -26.60 -13.66 -10.68
C GLU A 602 -26.69 -14.02 -12.18
N GLY A 603 -25.68 -14.71 -12.74
CA GLY A 603 -25.65 -15.13 -14.15
C GLY A 603 -25.03 -16.49 -14.47
N ILE A 604 -24.47 -17.25 -13.52
CA ILE A 604 -23.91 -18.59 -13.82
C ILE A 604 -24.76 -19.66 -13.15
N GLY A 605 -25.66 -20.27 -13.93
CA GLY A 605 -26.54 -21.33 -13.45
C GLY A 605 -25.78 -22.46 -12.73
N ASN A 606 -26.44 -22.98 -11.69
CA ASN A 606 -26.04 -24.03 -10.76
C ASN A 606 -24.84 -24.89 -11.25
N MET A 607 -23.68 -24.76 -10.60
CA MET A 607 -22.48 -25.53 -10.89
C MET A 607 -22.70 -27.01 -10.53
N GLY A 608 -23.31 -27.76 -11.44
CA GLY A 608 -23.58 -29.19 -11.27
C GLY A 608 -22.29 -30.01 -11.07
N PRO A 609 -22.40 -31.24 -10.51
CA PRO A 609 -21.25 -32.06 -10.14
C PRO A 609 -20.19 -32.19 -11.25
N SER A 610 -20.62 -32.36 -12.51
CA SER A 610 -19.74 -32.47 -13.67
C SER A 610 -18.84 -31.24 -13.89
N ARG A 611 -19.40 -30.03 -13.72
CA ARG A 611 -18.66 -28.78 -13.91
C ARG A 611 -17.71 -28.48 -12.74
N ILE A 612 -18.04 -28.97 -11.55
CA ILE A 612 -17.12 -28.98 -10.40
C ILE A 612 -15.94 -29.91 -10.67
N ARG A 613 -16.19 -31.11 -11.21
CA ARG A 613 -15.13 -32.07 -11.60
C ARG A 613 -14.20 -31.47 -12.65
N GLU A 614 -14.74 -30.96 -13.76
CA GLU A 614 -13.98 -30.25 -14.80
C GLU A 614 -13.12 -29.11 -14.23
N SER A 615 -13.72 -28.24 -13.41
CA SER A 615 -13.03 -27.11 -12.81
C SER A 615 -11.91 -27.52 -11.85
N PHE A 616 -12.07 -28.63 -11.12
CA PHE A 616 -11.02 -29.12 -10.21
C PHE A 616 -9.91 -29.85 -10.97
N VAL A 617 -10.24 -30.64 -11.99
CA VAL A 617 -9.24 -31.30 -12.85
C VAL A 617 -8.40 -30.26 -13.59
N GLY A 618 -9.01 -29.25 -14.21
CA GLY A 618 -8.27 -28.15 -14.83
C GLY A 618 -7.35 -27.43 -13.84
N TYR A 619 -7.81 -27.20 -12.60
CA TYR A 619 -6.96 -26.63 -11.54
C TYR A 619 -5.81 -27.55 -11.11
N LEU A 620 -6.00 -28.87 -11.13
CA LEU A 620 -4.95 -29.84 -10.81
C LEU A 620 -3.89 -29.89 -11.93
N ASN A 621 -4.30 -29.99 -13.20
CA ASN A 621 -3.36 -29.97 -14.33
C ASN A 621 -2.59 -28.65 -14.36
N ASP A 622 -3.27 -27.50 -14.24
CA ASP A 622 -2.66 -26.18 -14.04
C ASP A 622 -1.65 -26.14 -12.89
N SER A 623 -1.84 -26.94 -11.82
CA SER A 623 -0.94 -26.96 -10.65
C SER A 623 0.23 -27.91 -10.86
N PHE A 624 0.02 -29.03 -11.57
CA PHE A 624 1.02 -30.04 -11.87
C PHE A 624 2.00 -29.57 -12.96
N GLU A 625 1.53 -28.83 -13.97
CA GLU A 625 2.39 -28.13 -14.94
C GLU A 625 3.34 -27.08 -14.30
N LYS A 626 3.03 -26.59 -13.09
CA LYS A 626 3.86 -25.62 -12.36
C LYS A 626 4.89 -26.25 -11.42
N ASP A 627 4.65 -27.51 -11.02
CA ASP A 627 5.49 -28.27 -10.07
C ASP A 627 6.46 -29.23 -10.80
N GLY A 628 6.28 -29.45 -12.12
CA GLY A 628 7.12 -30.27 -13.00
C GLY A 628 8.21 -29.50 -13.73
#